data_AF-A0A4Q9B9F8-F1
#
_entry.id   AF-A0A4Q9B9F8-F1
#
_cell.length_a   1.000
_cell.length_b   1.000
_cell.length_c   1.000
_cell.angle_alpha   90.00
_cell.angle_beta   90.00
_cell.angle_gamma   90.00
#
_symmetry.space_group_name_H-M   'P 1'
#
loop_
_entity.id
_entity.type
_entity.pdbx_description
1 polymer ?
#
loop_
_entity_poly.entity_id
_entity_poly.type
_entity_poly.pdbx_seq_one_letter_code
_entity_poly.pdbx_strand_id
1 'polypeptide(L)' 'MRTSKKKTAENFIKDIRRNTRRIFSSEQKIQIVMEALRAEMSVAELCRKYSINESQFYK' A
#
# COMPACT_ATOMS: atom_id res chain seq x y z
N MET A 1 4.02 -15.02 -37.32
CA MET A 1 5.01 -15.20 -36.23
C MET A 1 4.80 -14.09 -35.20
N ARG A 2 4.29 -14.37 -34.00
CA ARG A 2 4.08 -13.33 -32.96
C ARG A 2 5.45 -12.93 -32.40
N THR A 3 5.94 -11.75 -32.77
CA THR A 3 7.15 -11.20 -32.15
C THR A 3 6.82 -10.80 -30.71
N SER A 4 7.30 -11.62 -29.77
CA SER A 4 7.28 -11.27 -28.34
C SER A 4 8.10 -9.99 -28.15
N LYS A 5 7.43 -8.85 -28.01
CA LYS A 5 8.07 -7.58 -27.59
C LYS A 5 8.77 -7.84 -26.26
N LYS A 6 10.11 -7.82 -26.27
CA LYS A 6 10.91 -7.86 -25.03
C LYS A 6 10.44 -6.71 -24.14
N LYS A 7 10.08 -7.00 -22.88
CA LYS A 7 9.72 -5.95 -21.92
C LYS A 7 10.90 -4.97 -21.81
N THR A 8 10.64 -3.69 -22.01
CA THR A 8 11.60 -2.63 -21.75
C THR A 8 11.97 -2.63 -20.26
N ALA A 9 13.17 -2.15 -19.92
CA ALA A 9 13.61 -2.04 -18.53
C ALA A 9 12.62 -1.23 -17.67
N GLU A 10 12.01 -0.19 -18.24
CA GLU A 10 10.95 0.60 -17.59
C GLU A 10 9.71 -0.22 -17.22
N ASN A 11 9.24 -1.08 -18.13
CA ASN A 11 8.09 -1.94 -17.86
C ASN A 11 8.42 -2.98 -16.79
N PHE A 12 9.65 -3.50 -16.81
CA PHE A 12 10.12 -4.41 -15.77
C PHE A 12 10.16 -3.75 -14.39
N ILE A 13 10.68 -2.52 -14.29
CA ILE A 13 10.70 -1.74 -13.03
C ILE A 13 9.26 -1.46 -12.54
N LYS A 14 8.35 -1.11 -13.44
CA LYS A 14 6.93 -0.89 -13.09
C LYS A 14 6.28 -2.16 -12.54
N ASP A 15 6.55 -3.30 -13.16
CA ASP A 15 6.03 -4.59 -12.72
C ASP A 15 6.56 -4.96 -11.33
N ILE A 16 7.85 -4.76 -11.07
CA ILE A 16 8.44 -4.97 -9.74
C ILE A 16 7.70 -4.11 -8.72
N ARG A 17 7.59 -2.80 -8.95
CA ARG A 17 6.92 -1.87 -8.03
C ARG A 17 5.46 -2.24 -7.77
N ARG A 18 4.75 -2.77 -8.78
CA ARG A 18 3.37 -3.23 -8.64
C ARG A 18 3.31 -4.51 -7.80
N ASN A 19 4.20 -5.46 -8.07
CA ASN A 19 4.19 -6.76 -7.43
C ASN A 19 4.70 -6.72 -5.98
N THR A 20 5.67 -5.84 -5.68
CA THR A 20 6.19 -5.61 -4.33
C THR A 20 5.40 -4.57 -3.55
N ARG A 21 4.31 -4.01 -4.10
CA ARG A 21 3.46 -3.06 -3.39
C ARG A 21 2.83 -3.76 -2.20
N ARG A 22 2.92 -3.15 -1.02
CA ARG A 22 2.19 -3.60 0.17
C ARG A 22 0.68 -3.44 -0.04
N ILE A 23 -0.06 -4.52 0.11
CA ILE A 23 -1.53 -4.54 0.04
C ILE A 23 -2.04 -4.91 1.42
N PHE A 24 -2.94 -4.09 1.96
CA PHE A 24 -3.63 -4.40 3.21
C PHE A 24 -4.90 -5.17 2.91
N SER A 25 -5.10 -6.31 3.59
CA SER A 25 -6.36 -7.04 3.57
C SER A 25 -7.48 -6.21 4.21
N SER A 26 -8.74 -6.56 3.95
CA SER A 26 -9.88 -5.90 4.61
C SER A 26 -9.80 -6.01 6.13
N GLU A 27 -9.38 -7.16 6.65
CA GLU A 27 -9.19 -7.38 8.09
C GLU A 27 -8.13 -6.46 8.68
N GLN A 28 -6.97 -6.33 8.03
CA GLN A 28 -5.91 -5.42 8.47
C GLN A 28 -6.39 -3.96 8.46
N LYS A 29 -7.16 -3.56 7.44
CA LYS A 29 -7.74 -2.21 7.40
C LYS A 29 -8.69 -1.98 8.58
N ILE A 30 -9.57 -2.94 8.87
CA ILE A 30 -10.50 -2.85 10.01
C ILE A 30 -9.71 -2.70 11.31
N GLN A 31 -8.67 -3.52 11.54
CA GLN A 31 -7.84 -3.42 12.75
C GLN A 31 -7.22 -2.03 12.92
N ILE A 32 -6.67 -1.46 11.85
CA ILE A 32 -6.05 -0.13 11.88
C ILE A 32 -7.08 0.95 12.16
N VAL A 33 -8.26 0.89 11.53
CA VAL A 33 -9.35 1.85 11.79
C VAL A 33 -9.85 1.75 13.22
N MET A 34 -10.01 0.54 13.76
CA MET A 34 -10.42 0.34 15.14
C MET A 34 -9.39 0.91 16.13
N GLU A 35 -8.08 0.80 15.85
CA GLU A 35 -7.03 1.42 16.65
C GLU A 35 -7.10 2.95 16.59
N ALA A 36 -7.35 3.54 15.41
CA ALA A 36 -7.56 4.98 15.27
C ALA A 36 -8.75 5.50 16.09
N LEU A 37 -9.87 4.75 16.10
CA LEU A 37 -11.08 5.10 16.84
C LEU A 37 -10.90 5.05 18.36
N ARG A 38 -9.95 4.26 18.87
CA ARG A 38 -9.60 4.28 20.30
C ARG A 38 -8.92 5.58 20.74
N ALA A 39 -8.38 6.35 19.79
CA ALA A 39 -7.74 7.65 20.00
C ALA A 39 -6.55 7.63 20.99
N GLU A 40 -5.89 6.48 21.14
CA GLU A 40 -4.69 6.33 21.98
C GLU A 40 -3.45 6.96 21.35
N MET A 41 -3.41 7.07 20.03
CA MET A 41 -2.36 7.74 19.26
C MET A 41 -2.95 8.58 18.15
N SER A 42 -2.19 9.58 17.70
CA SER A 42 -2.60 10.39 16.56
C SER A 42 -2.65 9.56 15.28
N VAL A 43 -3.53 9.94 14.34
CA VAL A 43 -3.61 9.26 13.02
C VAL A 43 -2.26 9.30 12.29
N ALA A 44 -1.49 10.38 12.46
CA ALA A 44 -0.15 10.50 11.87
C ALA A 44 0.82 9.45 12.43
N GLU A 45 0.83 9.22 13.74
CA GLU A 45 1.65 8.17 14.36
C GLU A 45 1.22 6.77 13.94
N LEU A 46 -0.09 6.53 13.88
CA LEU A 46 -0.67 5.28 13.40
C LEU A 46 -0.25 5.01 11.94
N CYS A 47 -0.34 6.01 11.07
CA CYS A 47 0.08 5.91 9.67
C CYS A 47 1.57 5.58 9.55
N ARG A 48 2.44 6.18 10.38
CA ARG A 48 3.88 5.83 10.42
C ARG A 48 4.10 4.40 10.88
N LYS A 49 3.42 3.96 11.96
CA LYS A 49 3.49 2.59 12.52
C LYS A 49 3.18 1.54 11.46
N TYR A 50 2.13 1.76 10.66
CA TYR A 50 1.73 0.82 9.61
C TYR A 50 2.38 1.09 8.25
N SER A 51 3.23 2.12 8.14
CA SER A 51 3.82 2.57 6.86
C SER A 51 2.75 2.86 5.79
N ILE A 52 1.69 3.56 6.21
CA ILE A 52 0.57 4.02 5.39
C ILE A 52 0.76 5.52 5.14
N ASN A 53 0.44 5.97 3.94
CA ASN A 53 0.36 7.41 3.68
C ASN A 53 -0.95 7.95 4.26
N GLU A 54 -0.91 9.08 4.97
CA GLU A 54 -2.11 9.68 5.60
C GLU A 54 -3.25 9.89 4.59
N SER A 55 -2.95 10.26 3.34
CA SER A 55 -3.99 10.39 2.29
C SER A 55 -4.70 9.08 1.96
N GLN A 56 -4.04 7.94 2.13
CA GLN A 56 -4.64 6.61 1.94
C GLN A 56 -5.53 6.21 3.11
N PHE A 57 -5.27 6.71 4.32
CA PHE A 57 -6.11 6.42 5.49
C PHE A 57 -7.46 7.13 5.41
N TYR A 58 -7.49 8.37 4.91
CA TYR A 58 -8.72 9.16 4.75
C TYR A 58 -9.47 8.95 3.44
N LYS A 59 -8.97 8.06 2.57
CA LYS A 59 -9.58 7.73 1.27
C LYS A 59 -10.43 6.48 1.38
#